data_AF-A0A8T2DRA3-F1
#
_entry.id   AF-A0A8T2DRA3-F1
#
_cell.length_a   1.000
_cell.length_b   1.000
_cell.length_c   1.000
_cell.angle_alpha   90.00
_cell.angle_beta   90.00
_cell.angle_gamma   90.00
#
_symmetry.space_group_name_H-M   'P 1'
#
loop_
_entity.id
_entity.type
_entity.pdbx_description
1 polymer ?
#
loop_
_entity_poly.entity_id
_entity_poly.type
_entity_poly.pdbx_seq_one_letter_code
_entity_poly.pdbx_strand_id
1 'polypeptide(L)'
;MSLLLSRLSKIALGKPASVRSSLVLILSNGFSSSALQTHPCRIMTARPCGEDLGKLMIMENATDCKVTLLEKKVPMELVYVDEIITVGSSHGWVASLKDDGILRLQDDLNPYASYTDPKRISLPPFVTLPRCQTQIVTNVAMSSSCPEDENCVVAVKFLGPQLSFCRPAQSNSEWTNIKIASPSFFSSDVMYSKKDDMFRISGSGGHLIGSWDPRTEDHNPKIQRLRFRNLPELPRAKRELLDSCCRSEHLVESRNTGETFLVKRYKKATTRDTVKMKTKGIMVFKLDEKGNAVYTEDIGDLCIFLSKSEPFCASSSRFPNCVDICDVDELAIASLTFDSINGVTRTNGAPYHIPPQIIV
;
A
#
# COMPACT_ATOMS: atom_id res chain seq x y z
N MET A 1 -50.06 -50.26 -9.99
CA MET A 1 -51.24 -49.52 -10.47
C MET A 1 -50.97 -48.04 -10.20
N SER A 2 -50.82 -47.17 -11.23
CA SER A 2 -51.89 -46.37 -11.90
C SER A 2 -52.12 -45.02 -11.17
N LEU A 3 -51.99 -43.79 -11.71
CA LEU A 3 -51.56 -43.18 -13.01
C LEU A 3 -50.86 -41.81 -12.69
N LEU A 4 -49.79 -41.35 -13.37
CA LEU A 4 -49.72 -40.54 -14.62
C LEU A 4 -50.53 -39.22 -14.69
N LEU A 5 -49.79 -38.09 -14.89
CA LEU A 5 -50.17 -36.84 -15.62
C LEU A 5 -51.32 -35.97 -15.03
N SER A 6 -51.46 -34.65 -15.27
CA SER A 6 -50.60 -33.57 -15.80
C SER A 6 -51.34 -32.21 -15.67
N ARG A 7 -50.65 -31.06 -15.68
CA ARG A 7 -50.87 -29.93 -16.64
C ARG A 7 -50.14 -28.64 -16.25
N LEU A 8 -49.77 -27.89 -17.28
CA LEU A 8 -49.04 -26.62 -17.24
C LEU A 8 -49.98 -25.40 -17.37
N SER A 9 -49.40 -24.25 -16.99
CA SER A 9 -49.67 -22.87 -17.42
C SER A 9 -50.95 -22.14 -16.97
N LYS A 10 -50.72 -20.98 -16.32
CA LYS A 10 -51.01 -19.67 -16.95
C LYS A 10 -50.20 -18.54 -16.32
N ILE A 11 -49.80 -17.60 -17.16
CA ILE A 11 -49.03 -16.39 -16.84
C ILE A 11 -49.98 -15.30 -16.33
N ALA A 12 -49.57 -14.53 -15.32
CA ALA A 12 -50.18 -13.25 -14.97
C ALA A 12 -49.09 -12.23 -14.61
N LEU A 13 -49.17 -11.03 -15.21
CA LEU A 13 -48.20 -9.94 -14.98
C LEU A 13 -48.31 -9.39 -13.56
N GLY A 14 -47.20 -9.38 -12.82
CA GLY A 14 -47.05 -8.62 -11.58
C GLY A 14 -46.20 -7.36 -11.80
N LYS A 15 -46.71 -6.19 -11.41
CA LYS A 15 -45.94 -4.93 -11.36
C LYS A 15 -44.90 -4.98 -10.22
N PRO A 16 -43.77 -4.26 -10.32
CA PRO A 16 -42.69 -4.35 -9.34
C PRO A 16 -43.07 -3.72 -8.00
N ALA A 17 -42.91 -4.48 -6.92
CA ALA A 17 -42.92 -3.95 -5.56
C ALA A 17 -41.51 -3.46 -5.18
N SER A 18 -41.42 -2.24 -4.65
CA SER A 18 -40.16 -1.65 -4.17
C SER A 18 -39.62 -2.43 -2.97
N VAL A 19 -38.50 -3.14 -3.15
CA VAL A 19 -37.81 -3.83 -2.04
C VAL A 19 -36.90 -2.83 -1.34
N ARG A 20 -37.41 -2.32 -0.22
CA ARG A 20 -36.72 -1.44 0.72
C ARG A 20 -35.53 -2.20 1.35
N SER A 21 -34.31 -1.91 0.89
CA SER A 21 -33.10 -2.53 1.46
C SER A 21 -33.01 -2.24 2.95
N SER A 22 -32.94 -3.30 3.76
CA SER A 22 -32.88 -3.18 5.21
C SER A 22 -31.43 -2.98 5.67
N LEU A 23 -31.14 -1.80 6.20
CA LEU A 23 -29.90 -1.51 6.91
C LEU A 23 -29.83 -2.37 8.18
N VAL A 24 -29.11 -3.49 8.12
CA VAL A 24 -28.77 -4.29 9.31
C VAL A 24 -27.60 -3.60 10.02
N LEU A 25 -27.94 -2.70 10.95
CA LEU A 25 -26.99 -2.15 11.90
C LEU A 25 -26.57 -3.24 12.89
N ILE A 26 -25.32 -3.70 12.79
CA ILE A 26 -24.71 -4.52 13.83
C ILE A 26 -24.35 -3.59 14.99
N LEU A 27 -25.20 -3.56 16.01
CA LEU A 27 -24.93 -2.90 17.29
C LEU A 27 -24.01 -3.79 18.13
N SER A 28 -22.70 -3.54 18.06
CA SER A 28 -21.75 -4.03 19.06
C SER A 28 -21.73 -3.08 20.26
N ASN A 29 -22.30 -3.53 21.40
CA ASN A 29 -22.18 -2.80 22.66
C ASN A 29 -20.74 -2.88 23.19
N GLY A 30 -19.96 -1.85 22.92
CA GLY A 30 -18.65 -1.60 23.52
C GLY A 30 -18.28 -0.15 23.28
N PHE A 31 -17.87 0.57 24.33
CA PHE A 31 -17.54 2.00 24.25
C PHE A 31 -16.37 2.22 23.28
N SER A 32 -16.69 2.68 22.08
CA SER A 32 -15.74 3.21 21.12
C SER A 32 -16.40 4.39 20.42
N SER A 33 -15.84 5.59 20.61
CA SER A 33 -16.16 6.72 19.75
C SER A 33 -15.72 6.35 18.33
N SER A 34 -16.68 5.98 17.49
CA SER A 34 -16.40 5.54 16.11
C SER A 34 -15.99 6.74 15.27
N ALA A 35 -14.70 7.11 15.37
CA ALA A 35 -14.10 8.12 14.53
C ALA A 35 -14.31 7.75 13.05
N LEU A 36 -14.78 8.71 12.26
CA LEU A 36 -15.22 8.43 10.90
C LEU A 36 -13.99 8.15 10.03
N GLN A 37 -13.87 6.94 9.49
CA GLN A 37 -12.80 6.62 8.55
C GLN A 37 -13.16 7.02 7.13
N THR A 38 -12.21 7.61 6.41
CA THR A 38 -12.37 7.95 5.00
C THR A 38 -12.18 6.73 4.10
N HIS A 39 -12.72 6.78 2.88
CA HIS A 39 -12.38 5.79 1.86
C HIS A 39 -10.94 6.00 1.36
N PRO A 40 -10.24 4.94 0.94
CA PRO A 40 -8.98 5.09 0.22
C PRO A 40 -9.16 5.95 -1.03
N CYS A 41 -8.14 6.76 -1.36
CA CYS A 41 -8.13 7.53 -2.60
C CYS A 41 -6.77 7.49 -3.29
N ARG A 42 -6.75 7.70 -4.60
CA ARG A 42 -5.53 7.83 -5.40
C ARG A 42 -5.27 9.30 -5.73
N ILE A 43 -4.03 9.74 -5.60
CA ILE A 43 -3.58 11.04 -6.12
C ILE A 43 -3.46 10.93 -7.64
N MET A 44 -4.15 11.81 -8.37
CA MET A 44 -4.18 11.79 -9.83
C MET A 44 -3.21 12.81 -10.42
N THR A 45 -3.25 14.05 -9.92
CA THR A 45 -2.48 15.21 -10.40
C THR A 45 -2.77 16.43 -9.51
N ALA A 46 -2.14 17.57 -9.80
CA ALA A 46 -2.61 18.88 -9.33
C ALA A 46 -2.91 19.77 -10.54
N ARG A 47 -3.95 20.62 -10.44
CA ARG A 47 -4.28 21.63 -11.46
C ARG A 47 -3.57 22.94 -11.08
N PRO A 48 -2.65 23.49 -11.90
CA PRO A 48 -1.91 24.72 -11.56
C PRO A 48 -2.81 25.87 -11.08
N CYS A 49 -2.39 26.58 -10.03
CA CYS A 49 -3.09 27.74 -9.47
C CYS A 49 -2.13 28.74 -8.77
N GLY A 50 -1.61 29.69 -9.54
CA GLY A 50 -0.56 30.62 -9.10
C GLY A 50 0.83 30.07 -9.42
N GLU A 51 1.86 30.71 -8.87
CA GLU A 51 3.26 30.28 -9.00
C GLU A 51 3.50 29.06 -8.10
N ASP A 52 4.11 28.02 -8.69
CA ASP A 52 4.55 26.75 -8.07
C ASP A 52 3.54 25.95 -7.23
N LEU A 53 2.26 26.34 -7.23
CA LEU A 53 1.16 25.68 -6.53
C LEU A 53 0.11 25.11 -7.49
N GLY A 54 -0.54 24.03 -7.08
CA GLY A 54 -1.68 23.44 -7.78
C GLY A 54 -2.78 22.96 -6.84
N LYS A 55 -4.02 22.96 -7.32
CA LYS A 55 -5.19 22.37 -6.65
C LYS A 55 -5.17 20.85 -6.81
N LEU A 56 -5.15 20.12 -5.70
CA LEU A 56 -5.05 18.66 -5.70
C LEU A 56 -6.25 18.01 -6.41
N MET A 57 -5.99 17.03 -7.29
CA MET A 57 -7.01 16.20 -7.91
C MET A 57 -6.84 14.76 -7.45
N ILE A 58 -7.89 14.21 -6.83
CA ILE A 58 -7.94 12.84 -6.35
C ILE A 58 -8.98 12.03 -7.11
N MET A 59 -8.82 10.70 -7.10
CA MET A 59 -9.88 9.75 -7.42
C MET A 59 -10.20 8.98 -6.15
N GLU A 60 -11.43 9.07 -5.68
CA GLU A 60 -11.91 8.24 -4.58
C GLU A 60 -12.11 6.81 -5.09
N ASN A 61 -11.60 5.82 -4.36
CA ASN A 61 -11.78 4.40 -4.70
C ASN A 61 -13.16 3.86 -4.24
N ALA A 62 -14.08 4.76 -3.94
CA ALA A 62 -15.49 4.50 -3.65
C ALA A 62 -16.31 4.21 -4.94
N THR A 63 -17.61 4.01 -4.77
CA THR A 63 -18.53 3.37 -5.73
C THR A 63 -18.61 4.00 -7.14
N ASP A 64 -18.25 5.28 -7.29
CA ASP A 64 -18.51 6.07 -8.51
C ASP A 64 -17.25 6.48 -9.31
N CYS A 65 -16.03 6.07 -8.90
CA CYS A 65 -14.76 6.45 -9.56
C CYS A 65 -14.61 7.97 -9.85
N LYS A 66 -15.22 8.80 -9.02
CA LYS A 66 -15.31 10.25 -9.25
C LYS A 66 -13.93 10.90 -9.08
N VAL A 67 -13.54 11.68 -10.09
CA VAL A 67 -12.37 12.57 -9.98
C VAL A 67 -12.83 13.86 -9.31
N THR A 68 -12.31 14.12 -8.12
CA THR A 68 -12.64 15.30 -7.32
C THR A 68 -11.48 16.29 -7.39
N LEU A 69 -11.76 17.53 -7.79
CA LEU A 69 -10.84 18.66 -7.65
C LEU A 69 -11.06 19.27 -6.25
N LEU A 70 -10.00 19.32 -5.46
CA LEU A 70 -10.02 19.89 -4.11
C LEU A 70 -9.50 21.33 -4.12
N GLU A 71 -9.94 22.13 -3.16
CA GLU A 71 -9.38 23.46 -2.92
C GLU A 71 -8.02 23.41 -2.20
N LYS A 72 -7.55 22.23 -1.76
CA LYS A 72 -6.20 22.03 -1.21
C LYS A 72 -5.16 22.43 -2.24
N LYS A 73 -4.39 23.47 -1.91
CA LYS A 73 -3.20 23.86 -2.68
C LYS A 73 -2.03 22.99 -2.23
N VAL A 74 -1.28 22.47 -3.19
CA VAL A 74 -0.09 21.65 -2.95
C VAL A 74 1.08 22.20 -3.78
N PRO A 75 2.33 22.08 -3.30
CA PRO A 75 3.51 22.37 -4.11
C PRO A 75 3.54 21.47 -5.36
N MET A 76 3.72 22.09 -6.53
CA MET A 76 3.82 21.37 -7.81
C MET A 76 5.06 20.46 -7.84
N GLU A 77 6.10 20.80 -7.08
CA GLU A 77 7.29 19.98 -6.86
C GLU A 77 6.98 18.58 -6.30
N LEU A 78 5.92 18.42 -5.50
CA LEU A 78 5.50 17.12 -4.97
C LEU A 78 4.71 16.26 -5.98
N VAL A 79 4.40 16.80 -7.15
CA VAL A 79 3.51 16.15 -8.14
C VAL A 79 4.13 16.01 -9.53
N TYR A 80 5.07 16.89 -9.92
CA TYR A 80 5.51 17.02 -11.31
C TYR A 80 7.01 17.30 -11.55
N VAL A 81 7.86 17.41 -10.51
CA VAL A 81 9.24 17.88 -10.68
C VAL A 81 10.26 16.83 -10.21
N ASP A 82 11.33 16.66 -10.98
CA ASP A 82 12.38 15.65 -10.74
C ASP A 82 13.40 16.06 -9.65
N GLU A 83 13.38 17.32 -9.20
CA GLU A 83 14.28 17.89 -8.18
C GLU A 83 14.02 17.36 -6.76
N ILE A 84 12.81 16.86 -6.48
CA ILE A 84 12.52 16.18 -5.21
C ILE A 84 12.55 14.67 -5.42
N ILE A 85 13.52 14.03 -4.78
CA ILE A 85 13.49 12.58 -4.57
C ILE A 85 12.39 12.28 -3.55
N THR A 86 11.16 12.16 -4.03
CA THR A 86 10.10 11.57 -3.23
C THR A 86 10.45 10.11 -2.97
N VAL A 87 10.43 9.70 -1.70
CA VAL A 87 10.87 8.37 -1.25
C VAL A 87 9.68 7.42 -1.22
N GLY A 88 8.59 7.85 -0.59
CA GLY A 88 7.36 7.08 -0.46
C GLY A 88 6.33 7.81 0.38
N SER A 89 5.29 7.12 0.83
CA SER A 89 4.40 7.65 1.87
C SER A 89 4.00 6.57 2.86
N SER A 90 3.68 6.95 4.09
CA SER A 90 3.03 6.07 5.06
C SER A 90 1.95 6.86 5.77
N HIS A 91 0.80 6.22 6.03
CA HIS A 91 -0.34 6.86 6.69
C HIS A 91 -0.90 8.16 6.06
N GLY A 92 -0.50 8.50 4.82
CA GLY A 92 -0.85 9.78 4.17
C GLY A 92 0.24 10.86 4.26
N TRP A 93 1.30 10.63 5.05
CA TRP A 93 2.50 11.46 5.10
C TRP A 93 3.48 11.06 3.99
N VAL A 94 3.81 11.98 3.09
CA VAL A 94 4.80 11.78 2.03
C VAL A 94 6.19 12.06 2.58
N ALA A 95 7.10 11.11 2.39
CA ALA A 95 8.53 11.26 2.66
C ALA A 95 9.25 11.80 1.42
N SER A 96 9.94 12.92 1.57
CA SER A 96 10.70 13.60 0.51
C SER A 96 12.11 13.91 0.96
N LEU A 97 13.10 13.65 0.10
CA LEU A 97 14.49 14.06 0.27
C LEU A 97 14.79 15.20 -0.71
N LYS A 98 15.30 16.33 -0.21
CA LYS A 98 15.80 17.45 -1.01
C LYS A 98 17.34 17.44 -1.04
N ASP A 99 17.95 18.33 -1.83
CA ASP A 99 19.41 18.43 -2.03
C ASP A 99 20.22 18.64 -0.74
N ASP A 100 19.60 19.13 0.33
CA ASP A 100 20.23 19.27 1.65
C ASP A 100 20.41 17.94 2.39
N GLY A 101 19.93 16.83 1.82
CA GLY A 101 20.03 15.49 2.42
C GLY A 101 19.12 15.27 3.64
N ILE A 102 18.19 16.19 3.92
CA ILE A 102 17.28 16.12 5.07
C ILE A 102 15.95 15.51 4.61
N LEU A 103 15.64 14.32 5.13
CA LEU A 103 14.36 13.66 4.90
C LEU A 103 13.25 14.42 5.63
N ARG A 104 12.16 14.73 4.92
CA ARG A 104 10.99 15.44 5.45
C ARG A 104 9.73 14.62 5.27
N LEU A 105 8.90 14.55 6.31
CA LEU A 105 7.53 14.06 6.24
C LEU A 105 6.59 15.25 6.00
N GLN A 106 5.71 15.14 5.01
CA GLN A 106 4.80 16.22 4.60
C GLN A 106 3.38 15.69 4.39
N ASP A 107 2.37 16.36 4.94
CA ASP A 107 0.95 16.01 4.73
C ASP A 107 0.29 16.76 3.56
N ASP A 108 1.07 17.50 2.77
CA ASP A 108 0.65 18.28 1.61
C ASP A 108 -0.18 17.46 0.60
N LEU A 109 0.09 16.17 0.38
CA LEU A 109 -0.71 15.33 -0.52
C LEU A 109 -1.85 14.57 0.17
N ASN A 110 -2.03 14.72 1.49
CA ASN A 110 -3.17 14.13 2.20
C ASN A 110 -4.42 15.03 2.01
N PRO A 111 -5.46 14.57 1.29
CA PRO A 111 -6.65 15.37 1.03
C PRO A 111 -7.50 15.63 2.29
N TYR A 112 -7.26 14.90 3.38
CA TYR A 112 -7.96 15.06 4.66
C TYR A 112 -7.15 15.81 5.72
N ALA A 113 -5.91 16.18 5.41
CA ALA A 113 -5.11 17.09 6.24
C ALA A 113 -5.40 18.56 5.91
N SER A 114 -5.00 19.46 6.81
CA SER A 114 -5.21 20.91 6.74
C SER A 114 -5.00 21.51 5.35
N TYR A 115 -5.93 22.38 4.91
CA TYR A 115 -5.85 23.09 3.63
C TYR A 115 -5.09 24.42 3.71
N THR A 116 -4.90 24.96 4.92
CA THR A 116 -4.29 26.28 5.16
C THR A 116 -2.96 26.22 5.90
N ASP A 117 -2.69 25.10 6.57
CA ASP A 117 -1.50 24.89 7.42
C ASP A 117 -1.01 23.43 7.26
N PRO A 118 -0.40 23.07 6.11
CA PRO A 118 0.13 21.74 5.87
C PRO A 118 1.37 21.49 6.74
N LYS A 119 1.41 20.33 7.40
CA LYS A 119 2.47 20.00 8.34
C LYS A 119 3.68 19.39 7.65
N ARG A 120 4.87 19.85 8.03
CA ARG A 120 6.16 19.43 7.47
C ARG A 120 7.17 19.21 8.58
N ILE A 121 7.58 17.96 8.78
CA ILE A 121 8.48 17.54 9.86
C ILE A 121 9.82 17.13 9.25
N SER A 122 10.87 17.89 9.52
CA SER A 122 12.25 17.53 9.18
C SER A 122 12.76 16.46 10.15
N LEU A 123 13.28 15.36 9.62
CA LEU A 123 13.93 14.31 10.40
C LEU A 123 15.43 14.59 10.53
N PRO A 124 16.16 13.94 11.45
CA PRO A 124 17.59 14.17 11.62
C PRO A 124 18.40 13.83 10.36
N PRO A 125 19.59 14.40 10.14
CA PRO A 125 20.48 13.99 9.05
C PRO A 125 20.86 12.51 9.16
N PHE A 126 20.90 11.79 8.04
CA PHE A 126 21.22 10.35 8.05
C PHE A 126 22.66 10.06 8.48
N VAL A 127 22.83 9.00 9.26
CA VAL A 127 24.16 8.47 9.65
C VAL A 127 24.41 7.15 8.93
N THR A 128 25.36 7.14 7.99
CA THR A 128 25.74 5.91 7.26
C THR A 128 26.60 4.99 8.14
N LEU A 129 26.18 3.74 8.33
CA LEU A 129 26.98 2.73 9.03
C LEU A 129 28.14 2.20 8.16
N PRO A 130 29.22 1.66 8.76
CA PRO A 130 30.34 1.09 8.00
C PRO A 130 29.91 -0.03 7.04
N ARG A 131 30.26 0.12 5.75
CA ARG A 131 29.83 -0.76 4.64
C ARG A 131 28.32 -0.72 4.33
N CYS A 132 27.65 0.38 4.66
CA CYS A 132 26.28 0.70 4.25
C CYS A 132 26.27 1.93 3.33
N GLN A 133 25.08 2.37 2.90
CA GLN A 133 24.87 3.63 2.17
C GLN A 133 23.50 4.20 2.54
N THR A 134 23.35 5.54 2.54
CA THR A 134 22.06 6.22 2.81
C THR A 134 21.62 7.19 1.70
N GLN A 135 22.23 7.11 0.52
CA GLN A 135 21.91 7.94 -0.66
C GLN A 135 20.63 7.46 -1.37
N ILE A 136 20.46 6.14 -1.49
CA ILE A 136 19.29 5.51 -2.11
C ILE A 136 18.40 4.98 -1.00
N VAL A 137 17.31 5.71 -0.71
CA VAL A 137 16.22 5.29 0.16
C VAL A 137 15.20 4.51 -0.67
N THR A 138 14.77 3.32 -0.23
CA THR A 138 13.77 2.53 -0.96
C THR A 138 12.35 2.93 -0.56
N ASN A 139 12.07 3.03 0.74
CA ASN A 139 10.78 3.47 1.25
C ASN A 139 10.84 3.96 2.72
N VAL A 140 9.68 4.41 3.21
CA VAL A 140 9.40 4.74 4.61
C VAL A 140 8.20 3.91 5.12
N ALA A 141 8.15 3.61 6.42
CA ALA A 141 6.97 3.11 7.13
C ALA A 141 6.83 3.79 8.50
N MET A 142 5.62 3.89 9.05
CA MET A 142 5.34 4.60 10.30
C MET A 142 4.48 3.74 11.24
N SER A 143 4.76 3.79 12.56
CA SER A 143 3.98 3.03 13.55
C SER A 143 2.58 3.61 13.82
N SER A 144 2.36 4.87 13.48
CA SER A 144 1.07 5.56 13.60
C SER A 144 0.89 6.60 12.48
N SER A 145 -0.31 7.17 12.37
CA SER A 145 -0.61 8.33 11.51
C SER A 145 -0.21 9.68 12.11
N CYS A 146 0.29 9.70 13.34
CA CYS A 146 0.55 10.91 14.12
C CYS A 146 2.06 11.01 14.44
N PRO A 147 2.92 11.47 13.51
CA PRO A 147 4.36 11.63 13.75
C PRO A 147 4.70 12.64 14.88
N GLU A 148 3.72 13.43 15.32
CA GLU A 148 3.78 14.35 16.45
C GLU A 148 3.58 13.66 17.82
N ASP A 149 3.24 12.37 17.85
CA ASP A 149 3.24 11.55 19.07
C ASP A 149 4.68 11.06 19.36
N GLU A 150 5.16 11.22 20.60
CA GLU A 150 6.48 10.77 21.04
C GLU A 150 6.71 9.26 20.83
N ASN A 151 5.63 8.47 20.81
CA ASN A 151 5.66 7.02 20.57
C ASN A 151 5.63 6.66 19.09
N CYS A 152 5.38 7.61 18.18
CA CYS A 152 5.42 7.36 16.76
C CYS A 152 6.86 7.13 16.30
N VAL A 153 7.11 5.96 15.72
CA VAL A 153 8.41 5.60 15.15
C VAL A 153 8.29 5.66 13.63
N VAL A 154 9.27 6.27 12.98
CA VAL A 154 9.45 6.27 11.54
C VAL A 154 10.61 5.35 11.20
N ALA A 155 10.36 4.38 10.32
CA ALA A 155 11.36 3.48 9.77
C ALA A 155 11.73 3.89 8.36
N VAL A 156 13.03 4.05 8.10
CA VAL A 156 13.59 4.38 6.78
C VAL A 156 14.45 3.23 6.31
N LYS A 157 14.16 2.71 5.12
CA LYS A 157 14.90 1.61 4.50
C LYS A 157 15.76 2.13 3.35
N PHE A 158 17.02 1.71 3.32
CA PHE A 158 17.96 2.06 2.25
C PHE A 158 18.26 0.85 1.37
N LEU A 159 18.68 1.07 0.14
CA LEU A 159 19.18 -0.01 -0.72
C LEU A 159 20.46 -0.60 -0.10
N GLY A 160 20.40 -1.86 0.33
CA GLY A 160 21.50 -2.52 1.04
C GLY A 160 21.23 -2.78 2.53
N PRO A 161 22.30 -2.96 3.33
CA PRO A 161 22.25 -3.49 4.70
C PRO A 161 21.83 -2.50 5.80
N GLN A 162 21.14 -1.39 5.51
CA GLN A 162 20.73 -0.43 6.55
C GLN A 162 19.22 -0.22 6.63
N LEU A 163 18.74 -0.21 7.88
CA LEU A 163 17.40 0.20 8.33
C LEU A 163 17.63 1.19 9.48
N SER A 164 16.91 2.31 9.48
CA SER A 164 17.06 3.33 10.53
C SER A 164 15.70 3.70 11.12
N PHE A 165 15.63 3.86 12.44
CA PHE A 165 14.44 4.30 13.18
C PHE A 165 14.66 5.68 13.80
N CYS A 166 13.65 6.54 13.80
CA CYS A 166 13.62 7.77 14.62
C CYS A 166 12.21 7.99 15.22
N ARG A 167 12.12 8.85 16.24
CA ARG A 167 10.86 9.29 16.86
C ARG A 167 10.71 10.80 16.61
N PRO A 168 9.91 11.25 15.62
CA PRO A 168 10.02 12.64 15.13
C PRO A 168 9.69 13.70 16.17
N ALA A 169 8.73 13.43 17.06
CA ALA A 169 8.34 14.33 18.14
C ALA A 169 9.29 14.34 19.35
N GLN A 170 10.20 13.37 19.46
CA GLN A 170 11.11 13.29 20.60
C GLN A 170 12.13 14.45 20.56
N SER A 171 12.29 15.14 21.69
CA SER A 171 13.33 16.17 21.84
C SER A 171 14.72 15.59 21.55
N ASN A 172 15.50 16.27 20.70
CA ASN A 172 16.78 15.79 20.18
C ASN A 172 16.69 14.39 19.55
N SER A 173 15.67 14.16 18.70
CA SER A 173 15.52 12.91 17.96
C SER A 173 16.80 12.53 17.21
N GLU A 174 17.21 11.27 17.33
CA GLU A 174 18.38 10.69 16.65
C GLU A 174 18.01 9.41 15.91
N TRP A 175 18.84 9.00 14.96
CA TRP A 175 18.67 7.74 14.25
C TRP A 175 19.22 6.55 15.04
N THR A 176 18.35 5.62 15.42
CA THR A 176 18.75 4.25 15.77
C THR A 176 19.04 3.49 14.48
N ASN A 177 20.33 3.31 14.14
CA ASN A 177 20.76 2.72 12.88
C ASN A 177 21.06 1.23 13.06
N ILE A 178 20.37 0.38 12.29
CA ILE A 178 20.50 -1.08 12.34
C ILE A 178 21.17 -1.60 11.07
N LYS A 179 22.21 -2.40 11.24
CA LYS A 179 22.86 -3.13 10.15
C LYS A 179 22.21 -4.50 9.95
N ILE A 180 21.49 -4.66 8.84
CA ILE A 180 20.88 -5.94 8.46
C ILE A 180 21.96 -6.91 7.99
N ALA A 181 22.07 -8.06 8.64
CA ALA A 181 23.05 -9.08 8.30
C ALA A 181 22.71 -9.88 7.02
N SER A 182 21.43 -10.20 6.78
CA SER A 182 21.02 -11.05 5.65
C SER A 182 20.85 -10.24 4.35
N PRO A 183 21.58 -10.58 3.26
CA PRO A 183 21.42 -9.95 1.95
C PRO A 183 20.01 -10.03 1.36
N SER A 184 19.20 -10.99 1.80
CA SER A 184 17.82 -11.16 1.35
C SER A 184 16.95 -9.90 1.52
N PHE A 185 17.26 -9.03 2.48
CA PHE A 185 16.46 -7.85 2.80
C PHE A 185 17.00 -6.55 2.17
N PHE A 186 18.06 -6.62 1.37
CA PHE A 186 18.78 -5.42 0.92
C PHE A 186 17.96 -4.55 -0.04
N SER A 187 17.20 -5.16 -0.95
CA SER A 187 16.38 -4.47 -1.96
C SER A 187 14.88 -4.48 -1.64
N SER A 188 14.52 -4.79 -0.39
CA SER A 188 13.13 -4.99 0.03
C SER A 188 12.66 -3.86 0.94
N ASP A 189 11.41 -3.46 0.78
CA ASP A 189 10.77 -2.39 1.54
C ASP A 189 10.36 -2.82 2.95
N VAL A 190 10.33 -1.85 3.87
CA VAL A 190 9.83 -2.00 5.23
C VAL A 190 8.35 -1.63 5.33
N MET A 191 7.58 -2.37 6.12
CA MET A 191 6.23 -1.98 6.55
C MET A 191 6.13 -2.03 8.07
N TYR A 192 5.13 -1.40 8.67
CA TYR A 192 4.81 -1.57 10.09
C TYR A 192 3.60 -2.51 10.26
N SER A 193 3.82 -3.61 10.99
CA SER A 193 2.78 -4.57 11.32
C SER A 193 2.11 -4.17 12.62
N LYS A 194 0.82 -3.78 12.57
CA LYS A 194 0.10 -3.34 13.77
C LYS A 194 -0.26 -4.52 14.66
N LYS A 195 -0.53 -5.69 14.07
CA LYS A 195 -0.75 -6.96 14.76
C LYS A 195 0.38 -7.33 15.74
N ASP A 196 1.62 -7.19 15.30
CA ASP A 196 2.81 -7.64 16.05
C ASP A 196 3.61 -6.49 16.67
N ASP A 197 3.23 -5.24 16.40
CA ASP A 197 3.89 -4.01 16.88
C ASP A 197 5.38 -3.94 16.50
N MET A 198 5.69 -4.31 15.26
CA MET A 198 7.06 -4.45 14.73
C MET A 198 7.15 -4.00 13.27
N PHE A 199 8.31 -3.46 12.91
CA PHE A 199 8.65 -3.22 11.51
C PHE A 199 9.06 -4.52 10.84
N ARG A 200 8.53 -4.79 9.65
CA ARG A 200 8.72 -6.03 8.90
C ARG A 200 9.29 -5.77 7.52
N ILE A 201 10.18 -6.66 7.08
CA ILE A 201 10.73 -6.68 5.72
C ILE A 201 10.57 -8.09 5.17
N SER A 202 9.92 -8.23 4.00
CA SER A 202 9.90 -9.48 3.24
C SER A 202 11.23 -9.63 2.49
N GLY A 203 11.98 -10.70 2.74
CA GLY A 203 13.19 -10.99 1.99
C GLY A 203 12.89 -11.31 0.53
N SER A 204 13.82 -10.96 -0.36
CA SER A 204 13.76 -11.24 -1.79
C SER A 204 13.37 -12.71 -2.06
N GLY A 205 12.38 -12.91 -2.93
CA GLY A 205 11.73 -14.19 -3.18
C GLY A 205 10.59 -14.54 -2.21
N GLY A 206 10.41 -13.79 -1.14
CA GLY A 206 9.31 -13.95 -0.17
C GLY A 206 9.43 -15.20 0.71
N HIS A 207 10.62 -15.76 0.88
CA HIS A 207 10.83 -16.97 1.69
C HIS A 207 11.13 -16.69 3.17
N LEU A 208 11.45 -15.44 3.51
CA LEU A 208 11.78 -15.00 4.86
C LEU A 208 11.05 -13.69 5.15
N ILE A 209 10.57 -13.52 6.38
CA ILE A 209 10.18 -12.22 6.94
C ILE A 209 11.13 -11.94 8.10
N GLY A 210 11.79 -10.79 8.10
CA GLY A 210 12.44 -10.24 9.29
C GLY A 210 11.48 -9.31 10.00
N SER A 211 11.40 -9.40 11.33
CA SER A 211 10.65 -8.45 12.18
C SER A 211 11.60 -7.80 13.19
N TRP A 212 11.61 -6.47 13.24
CA TRP A 212 12.39 -5.63 14.15
C TRP A 212 11.44 -4.87 15.08
N ASP A 213 11.67 -4.98 16.38
CA ASP A 213 10.95 -4.19 17.38
C ASP A 213 11.72 -2.86 17.59
N PRO A 214 11.08 -1.68 17.47
CA PRO A 214 11.76 -0.39 17.61
C PRO A 214 12.04 0.01 19.08
N ARG A 215 11.71 -0.85 20.06
CA ARG A 215 11.92 -0.64 21.50
C ARG A 215 13.06 -1.47 22.08
N THR A 216 13.55 -2.47 21.35
CA THR A 216 14.63 -3.35 21.85
C THR A 216 16.01 -2.82 21.47
N GLU A 217 16.93 -2.89 22.43
CA GLU A 217 18.36 -2.69 22.20
C GLU A 217 18.98 -3.88 21.44
N ASP A 218 18.39 -5.07 21.54
CA ASP A 218 18.76 -6.22 20.70
C ASP A 218 18.21 -6.03 19.28
N HIS A 219 19.03 -5.45 18.41
CA HIS A 219 18.69 -5.16 17.02
C HIS A 219 18.64 -6.40 16.10
N ASN A 220 18.73 -7.63 16.64
CA ASN A 220 18.56 -8.85 15.87
C ASN A 220 17.09 -9.06 15.44
N PRO A 221 16.81 -9.29 14.15
CA PRO A 221 15.44 -9.56 13.69
C PRO A 221 14.93 -10.93 14.14
N LYS A 222 13.64 -10.98 14.49
CA LYS A 222 12.89 -12.23 14.52
C LYS A 222 12.68 -12.71 13.09
N ILE A 223 13.38 -13.77 12.68
CA ILE A 223 13.28 -14.36 11.33
C ILE A 223 12.19 -15.43 11.30
N GLN A 224 11.15 -15.20 10.51
CA GLN A 224 10.14 -16.20 10.17
C GLN A 224 10.41 -16.76 8.76
N ARG A 225 10.45 -18.08 8.60
CA ARG A 225 10.59 -18.74 7.29
C ARG A 225 9.24 -19.15 6.74
N LEU A 226 8.89 -18.63 5.56
CA LEU A 226 7.63 -18.92 4.90
C LEU A 226 7.66 -20.24 4.11
N ARG A 227 6.57 -21.00 4.24
CA ARG A 227 6.33 -22.31 3.61
C ARG A 227 5.19 -22.15 2.60
N PHE A 228 5.54 -22.07 1.32
CA PHE A 228 4.55 -21.91 0.25
C PHE A 228 3.67 -23.16 0.11
N ARG A 229 2.35 -22.96 0.06
CA ARG A 229 1.32 -23.99 -0.06
C ARG A 229 0.36 -23.66 -1.22
N ASN A 230 -0.26 -24.71 -1.77
CA ASN A 230 -1.29 -24.62 -2.82
C ASN A 230 -0.85 -23.81 -4.05
N LEU A 231 0.44 -23.89 -4.41
CA LEU A 231 0.97 -23.20 -5.59
C LEU A 231 0.18 -23.64 -6.85
N PRO A 232 -0.27 -22.69 -7.70
CA PRO A 232 -1.10 -23.02 -8.84
C PRO A 232 -0.29 -23.73 -9.93
N GLU A 233 -0.93 -24.65 -10.64
CA GLU A 233 -0.37 -25.26 -11.83
C GLU A 233 -0.41 -24.28 -13.01
N LEU A 234 0.69 -23.54 -13.19
CA LEU A 234 0.81 -22.57 -14.26
C LEU A 234 1.04 -23.24 -15.62
N PRO A 235 0.26 -22.90 -16.68
CA PRO A 235 0.58 -23.28 -18.05
C PRO A 235 1.99 -22.83 -18.45
N ARG A 236 2.66 -23.62 -19.30
CA ARG A 236 4.05 -23.38 -19.72
C ARG A 236 4.33 -21.94 -20.15
N ALA A 237 3.48 -21.37 -21.02
CA ALA A 237 3.63 -20.00 -21.50
C ALA A 237 3.48 -18.95 -20.39
N LYS A 238 2.62 -19.18 -19.38
CA LYS A 238 2.49 -18.29 -18.20
C LYS A 238 3.72 -18.40 -17.32
N ARG A 239 4.27 -19.61 -17.11
CA ARG A 239 5.53 -19.80 -16.38
C ARG A 239 6.70 -19.08 -17.07
N GLU A 240 6.93 -19.34 -18.36
CA GLU A 240 7.98 -18.68 -19.16
C GLU A 240 7.83 -17.15 -19.17
N LEU A 241 6.60 -16.62 -19.19
CA LEU A 241 6.34 -15.19 -19.03
C LEU A 241 6.80 -14.67 -17.66
N LEU A 242 6.37 -15.30 -16.56
CA LEU A 242 6.71 -14.86 -15.20
C LEU A 242 8.20 -15.02 -14.87
N ASP A 243 8.85 -16.08 -15.35
CA ASP A 243 10.29 -16.29 -15.20
C ASP A 243 11.12 -15.20 -15.92
N SER A 244 10.56 -14.60 -16.96
CA SER A 244 11.16 -13.47 -17.69
C SER A 244 10.85 -12.07 -17.11
N CYS A 245 10.21 -11.99 -15.95
CA CYS A 245 9.83 -10.74 -15.28
C CYS A 245 10.75 -10.42 -14.08
N CYS A 246 10.96 -9.13 -13.83
CA CYS A 246 11.43 -8.67 -12.52
C CYS A 246 10.33 -8.92 -11.48
N ARG A 247 10.67 -9.49 -10.33
CA ARG A 247 9.71 -9.77 -9.25
C ARG A 247 9.99 -8.88 -8.04
N SER A 248 8.93 -8.35 -7.43
CA SER A 248 8.96 -7.71 -6.12
C SER A 248 7.96 -8.35 -5.17
N GLU A 249 8.24 -8.28 -3.88
CA GLU A 249 7.42 -8.87 -2.82
C GLU A 249 6.92 -7.80 -1.86
N HIS A 250 5.60 -7.70 -1.70
CA HIS A 250 4.92 -6.71 -0.88
C HIS A 250 4.22 -7.42 0.26
N LEU A 251 4.58 -7.10 1.50
CA LEU A 251 3.85 -7.56 2.68
C LEU A 251 2.73 -6.55 2.96
N VAL A 252 1.53 -7.03 3.27
CA VAL A 252 0.33 -6.20 3.42
C VAL A 252 -0.49 -6.71 4.60
N GLU A 253 -0.95 -5.83 5.49
CA GLU A 253 -1.81 -6.18 6.63
C GLU A 253 -3.18 -5.51 6.51
N SER A 254 -4.24 -6.30 6.61
CA SER A 254 -5.62 -5.79 6.74
C SER A 254 -5.88 -5.46 8.21
N ARG A 255 -5.94 -4.16 8.54
CA ARG A 255 -6.17 -3.72 9.93
C ARG A 255 -7.54 -4.11 10.47
N ASN A 256 -8.53 -4.32 9.59
CA ASN A 256 -9.90 -4.65 9.98
C ASN A 256 -10.10 -6.16 10.23
N THR A 257 -9.39 -7.02 9.48
CA THR A 257 -9.54 -8.49 9.60
C THR A 257 -8.37 -9.16 10.33
N GLY A 258 -7.27 -8.44 10.56
CA GLY A 258 -6.03 -8.99 11.16
C GLY A 258 -5.27 -9.93 10.22
N GLU A 259 -5.69 -10.03 8.95
CA GLU A 259 -5.08 -10.89 7.95
C GLU A 259 -3.82 -10.26 7.35
N THR A 260 -2.82 -11.09 7.08
CA THR A 260 -1.58 -10.67 6.42
C THR A 260 -1.45 -11.39 5.08
N PHE A 261 -1.12 -10.63 4.05
CA PHE A 261 -0.92 -11.10 2.69
C PHE A 261 0.51 -10.81 2.23
N LEU A 262 1.10 -11.76 1.52
CA LEU A 262 2.31 -11.56 0.73
C LEU A 262 1.92 -11.51 -0.74
N VAL A 263 2.13 -10.37 -1.40
CA VAL A 263 1.85 -10.19 -2.83
C VAL A 263 3.17 -10.23 -3.61
N LYS A 264 3.28 -11.19 -4.53
CA LYS A 264 4.37 -11.24 -5.51
C LYS A 264 3.93 -10.57 -6.79
N ARG A 265 4.59 -9.47 -7.15
CA ARG A 265 4.30 -8.67 -8.35
C ARG A 265 5.38 -8.88 -9.39
N TYR A 266 4.98 -9.25 -10.60
CA TYR A 266 5.86 -9.58 -11.71
C TYR A 266 5.75 -8.47 -12.76
N LYS A 267 6.82 -7.69 -12.97
CA LYS A 267 6.88 -6.59 -13.94
C LYS A 267 7.84 -6.91 -15.08
N LYS A 268 7.52 -6.48 -16.31
CA LYS A 268 8.37 -6.61 -17.49
C LYS A 268 8.40 -5.30 -18.29
N ALA A 269 9.59 -4.97 -18.78
CA ALA A 269 9.83 -3.82 -19.66
C ALA A 269 9.01 -3.92 -20.97
N THR A 270 8.48 -2.80 -21.44
CA THR A 270 7.93 -2.69 -22.80
C THR A 270 9.03 -2.56 -23.83
N THR A 271 8.85 -3.20 -24.98
CA THR A 271 9.80 -3.23 -26.10
C THR A 271 9.55 -2.13 -27.15
N ARG A 272 8.80 -1.07 -26.80
CA ARG A 272 8.52 0.07 -27.68
C ARG A 272 9.22 1.32 -27.14
N ASP A 273 9.58 2.22 -28.05
CA ASP A 273 10.18 3.56 -27.92
C ASP A 273 10.64 3.95 -26.51
N THR A 274 9.71 4.34 -25.62
CA THR A 274 10.00 4.54 -24.20
C THR A 274 9.84 3.24 -23.41
N VAL A 275 10.93 2.73 -22.85
CA VAL A 275 10.91 1.55 -21.97
C VAL A 275 10.14 1.88 -20.70
N LYS A 276 9.04 1.14 -20.46
CA LYS A 276 8.18 1.27 -19.29
C LYS A 276 7.93 -0.08 -18.62
N MET A 277 7.87 -0.11 -17.30
CA MET A 277 7.73 -1.36 -16.54
C MET A 277 6.27 -1.69 -16.25
N LYS A 278 5.72 -2.68 -16.98
CA LYS A 278 4.33 -3.14 -16.82
C LYS A 278 4.18 -4.37 -15.95
N THR A 279 3.15 -4.45 -15.12
CA THR A 279 2.76 -5.69 -14.44
C THR A 279 2.27 -6.73 -15.46
N LYS A 280 2.74 -7.97 -15.29
CA LYS A 280 2.43 -9.17 -16.11
C LYS A 280 1.87 -10.32 -15.30
N GLY A 281 1.99 -10.27 -13.98
CA GLY A 281 1.41 -11.24 -13.07
C GLY A 281 1.36 -10.71 -11.64
N ILE A 282 0.35 -11.15 -10.91
CA ILE A 282 0.18 -10.97 -9.48
C ILE A 282 -0.07 -12.36 -8.89
N MET A 283 0.55 -12.65 -7.76
CA MET A 283 0.20 -13.81 -6.93
C MET A 283 0.04 -13.35 -5.49
N VAL A 284 -1.10 -13.67 -4.87
CA VAL A 284 -1.40 -13.33 -3.48
C VAL A 284 -1.29 -14.59 -2.64
N PHE A 285 -0.61 -14.48 -1.50
CA PHE A 285 -0.49 -15.56 -0.53
C PHE A 285 -1.00 -15.07 0.83
N LYS A 286 -2.03 -15.74 1.36
CA LYS A 286 -2.50 -15.52 2.72
C LYS A 286 -1.50 -16.16 3.69
N LEU A 287 -1.03 -15.39 4.68
CA LEU A 287 -0.07 -15.86 5.67
C LEU A 287 -0.79 -16.34 6.94
N ASP A 288 -0.32 -17.45 7.51
CA ASP A 288 -0.71 -17.89 8.84
C ASP A 288 0.41 -17.65 9.88
N GLU A 289 0.05 -17.74 11.15
CA GLU A 289 0.97 -17.51 12.29
C GLU A 289 2.08 -18.56 12.37
N LYS A 290 1.89 -19.72 11.73
CA LYS A 290 2.86 -20.82 11.66
C LYS A 290 3.84 -20.64 10.49
N GLY A 291 3.73 -19.55 9.74
CA GLY A 291 4.57 -19.25 8.58
C GLY A 291 4.23 -20.06 7.34
N ASN A 292 3.00 -20.56 7.18
CA ASN A 292 2.54 -21.01 5.86
C ASN A 292 2.11 -19.80 5.03
N ALA A 293 2.50 -19.80 3.76
CA ALA A 293 2.07 -18.84 2.75
C ALA A 293 1.18 -19.58 1.75
N VAL A 294 -0.13 -19.52 1.96
CA VAL A 294 -1.12 -20.26 1.16
C VAL A 294 -1.54 -19.39 -0.01
N TYR A 295 -1.32 -19.85 -1.24
CA TYR A 295 -1.81 -19.16 -2.43
C TYR A 295 -3.33 -18.99 -2.36
N THR A 296 -3.83 -17.81 -2.73
CA THR A 296 -5.26 -17.56 -2.82
C THR A 296 -5.59 -16.70 -4.05
N GLU A 297 -6.72 -17.03 -4.67
CA GLU A 297 -7.40 -16.25 -5.69
C GLU A 297 -8.60 -15.48 -5.11
N ASP A 298 -8.82 -15.60 -3.78
CA ASP A 298 -9.90 -14.95 -3.04
C ASP A 298 -9.36 -14.28 -1.75
N ILE A 299 -9.59 -12.98 -1.62
CA ILE A 299 -9.36 -12.17 -0.42
C ILE A 299 -10.66 -11.53 0.11
N GLY A 300 -11.83 -12.00 -0.35
CA GLY A 300 -13.14 -11.51 0.08
C GLY A 300 -13.51 -10.14 -0.49
N ASP A 301 -14.10 -9.29 0.35
CA ASP A 301 -14.50 -7.92 0.01
C ASP A 301 -13.31 -6.93 -0.02
N LEU A 302 -12.11 -7.40 0.29
CA LEU A 302 -10.90 -6.59 0.35
C LEU A 302 -10.35 -6.25 -1.05
N CYS A 303 -9.71 -5.09 -1.16
CA CYS A 303 -8.69 -4.85 -2.18
C CYS A 303 -7.36 -4.42 -1.53
N ILE A 304 -6.27 -4.85 -2.14
CA ILE A 304 -4.90 -4.47 -1.79
C ILE A 304 -4.47 -3.29 -2.66
N PHE A 305 -3.89 -2.26 -2.06
CA PHE A 305 -3.41 -1.07 -2.75
C PHE A 305 -1.88 -1.07 -2.78
N LEU A 306 -1.30 -1.19 -3.97
CA LEU A 306 0.14 -1.14 -4.20
C LEU A 306 0.50 0.17 -4.90
N SER A 307 1.33 0.98 -4.26
CA SER A 307 1.83 2.22 -4.86
C SER A 307 3.20 2.60 -4.31
N LYS A 308 3.61 3.86 -4.47
CA LYS A 308 4.78 4.41 -3.77
C LYS A 308 4.49 4.69 -2.28
N SER A 309 3.24 4.55 -1.86
CA SER A 309 2.84 4.45 -0.45
C SER A 309 3.08 3.03 0.10
N GLU A 310 3.33 2.94 1.41
CA GLU A 310 3.32 1.69 2.17
C GLU A 310 2.08 0.85 1.82
N PRO A 311 2.24 -0.41 1.36
CA PRO A 311 1.12 -1.24 0.96
C PRO A 311 0.08 -1.42 2.05
N PHE A 312 -1.19 -1.23 1.71
CA PHE A 312 -2.31 -1.42 2.64
C PHE A 312 -3.46 -2.17 1.99
N CYS A 313 -4.38 -2.63 2.84
CA CYS A 313 -5.56 -3.37 2.43
C CYS A 313 -6.80 -2.78 3.10
N ALA A 314 -7.89 -2.62 2.34
CA ALA A 314 -9.17 -2.11 2.83
C ALA A 314 -10.34 -2.74 2.07
N SER A 315 -11.52 -2.77 2.68
CA SER A 315 -12.75 -3.21 2.01
C SER A 315 -13.07 -2.31 0.82
N SER A 316 -13.48 -2.90 -0.31
CA SER A 316 -13.85 -2.21 -1.54
C SER A 316 -15.12 -2.82 -2.12
N SER A 317 -16.23 -2.08 -2.06
CA SER A 317 -17.49 -2.49 -2.71
C SER A 317 -17.42 -2.44 -4.23
N ARG A 318 -16.48 -1.68 -4.80
CA ARG A 318 -16.35 -1.47 -6.26
C ARG A 318 -15.38 -2.45 -6.92
N PHE A 319 -14.27 -2.72 -6.25
CA PHE A 319 -13.26 -3.67 -6.72
C PHE A 319 -12.95 -4.67 -5.60
N PRO A 320 -13.92 -5.48 -5.14
CA PRO A 320 -13.63 -6.56 -4.20
C PRO A 320 -12.71 -7.60 -4.87
N ASN A 321 -11.96 -8.33 -4.06
CA ASN A 321 -11.02 -9.36 -4.49
C ASN A 321 -9.98 -8.88 -5.53
N CYS A 322 -9.33 -7.74 -5.23
CA CYS A 322 -8.50 -7.00 -6.19
C CYS A 322 -7.10 -6.62 -5.67
N VAL A 323 -6.23 -6.25 -6.61
CA VAL A 323 -5.02 -5.46 -6.34
C VAL A 323 -5.05 -4.22 -7.25
N ASP A 324 -5.28 -3.04 -6.68
CA ASP A 324 -5.19 -1.74 -7.36
C ASP A 324 -3.73 -1.25 -7.29
N ILE A 325 -3.19 -0.87 -8.44
CA ILE A 325 -1.77 -0.62 -8.67
C ILE A 325 -1.62 0.79 -9.22
N CYS A 326 -0.94 1.64 -8.46
CA CYS A 326 -0.57 3.00 -8.87
C CYS A 326 0.95 3.14 -8.84
N ASP A 327 1.59 3.06 -10.00
CA ASP A 327 3.05 3.07 -10.15
C ASP A 327 3.47 4.22 -11.09
N VAL A 328 4.76 4.52 -11.18
CA VAL A 328 5.29 5.61 -12.02
C VAL A 328 4.90 5.41 -13.48
N ASP A 329 4.89 4.17 -13.98
CA ASP A 329 4.63 3.85 -15.40
C ASP A 329 3.22 3.37 -15.74
N GLU A 330 2.43 2.97 -14.73
CA GLU A 330 1.15 2.30 -14.94
C GLU A 330 0.11 2.59 -13.86
N LEU A 331 -1.15 2.62 -14.28
CA LEU A 331 -2.32 2.46 -13.42
C LEU A 331 -2.99 1.16 -13.84
N ALA A 332 -3.11 0.19 -12.95
CA ALA A 332 -3.67 -1.12 -13.27
C ALA A 332 -4.49 -1.71 -12.11
N ILE A 333 -5.49 -2.51 -12.43
CA ILE A 333 -6.23 -3.33 -11.47
C ILE A 333 -6.05 -4.79 -11.88
N ALA A 334 -5.52 -5.59 -10.97
CA ALA A 334 -5.50 -7.04 -11.09
C ALA A 334 -6.73 -7.61 -10.37
N SER A 335 -7.60 -8.31 -11.11
CA SER A 335 -8.66 -9.11 -10.51
C SER A 335 -8.12 -10.50 -10.21
N LEU A 336 -8.25 -10.93 -8.95
CA LEU A 336 -7.84 -12.27 -8.54
C LEU A 336 -8.85 -13.33 -9.05
N THR A 337 -10.15 -13.03 -8.99
CA THR A 337 -11.23 -13.89 -9.52
C THR A 337 -11.07 -14.25 -11.00
N PHE A 338 -10.58 -13.32 -11.82
CA PHE A 338 -10.50 -13.49 -13.28
C PHE A 338 -9.07 -13.69 -13.81
N ASP A 339 -8.06 -13.79 -12.94
CA ASP A 339 -6.63 -13.89 -13.30
C ASP A 339 -6.20 -12.87 -14.38
N SER A 340 -6.73 -11.65 -14.27
CA SER A 340 -6.65 -10.64 -15.33
C SER A 340 -6.12 -9.31 -14.80
N ILE A 341 -5.27 -8.63 -15.58
CA ILE A 341 -4.70 -7.33 -15.25
C ILE A 341 -5.14 -6.33 -16.32
N ASN A 342 -5.99 -5.38 -15.93
CA ASN A 342 -6.48 -4.31 -16.79
C ASN A 342 -5.84 -3.00 -16.37
N GLY A 343 -5.16 -2.29 -17.29
CA GLY A 343 -4.45 -1.07 -16.94
C GLY A 343 -3.98 -0.24 -18.11
N VAL A 344 -3.70 1.03 -17.83
CA VAL A 344 -3.19 2.02 -18.77
C VAL A 344 -1.75 2.39 -18.45
N THR A 345 -1.00 2.76 -19.48
CA THR A 345 0.42 3.10 -19.38
C THR A 345 0.56 4.61 -19.46
N ARG A 346 0.94 5.22 -18.36
CA ARG A 346 1.00 6.68 -18.20
C ARG A 346 2.07 7.00 -17.18
N THR A 347 2.85 8.05 -17.42
CA THR A 347 3.77 8.56 -16.41
C THR A 347 2.95 9.27 -15.31
N ASN A 348 3.05 8.80 -14.08
CA ASN A 348 2.38 9.37 -12.91
C ASN A 348 3.44 9.98 -11.98
N GLY A 349 3.43 11.30 -11.80
CA GLY A 349 4.42 12.00 -10.96
C GLY A 349 4.18 11.87 -9.45
N ALA A 350 2.92 11.67 -9.03
CA ALA A 350 2.53 11.38 -7.65
C ALA A 350 1.79 10.03 -7.53
N PRO A 351 2.48 8.88 -7.70
CA PRO A 351 1.85 7.56 -7.69
C PRO A 351 1.59 7.08 -6.25
N TYR A 352 0.60 7.68 -5.59
CA TYR A 352 0.22 7.40 -4.20
C TYR A 352 -1.24 6.98 -4.08
N HIS A 353 -1.46 5.89 -3.35
CA HIS A 353 -2.73 5.62 -2.69
C HIS A 353 -2.65 6.13 -1.25
N ILE A 354 -3.58 7.03 -0.88
CA ILE A 354 -3.74 7.46 0.51
C ILE A 354 -4.63 6.43 1.22
N PRO A 355 -4.18 5.81 2.34
CA PRO A 355 -5.00 4.88 3.10
C PRO A 355 -6.14 5.60 3.83
N PRO A 356 -7.17 4.86 4.32
CA PRO A 356 -8.21 5.40 5.17
C PRO A 356 -7.63 6.27 6.29
N GLN A 357 -8.11 7.52 6.36
CA GLN A 357 -7.74 8.49 7.37
C GLN A 357 -8.77 8.50 8.47
N ILE A 358 -8.34 8.73 9.71
CA ILE A 358 -9.24 8.93 10.86
C ILE A 358 -9.62 10.41 10.88
N ILE A 359 -10.91 10.72 10.71
CA ILE A 359 -11.45 12.06 10.97
C ILE A 359 -11.78 12.15 12.46
N VAL A 360 -11.24 13.19 13.11
CA VAL A 360 -11.45 13.55 14.52
C VAL A 360 -12.40 14.74 14.59
#